data_AF-A0A345CRM5-F1
#
_entry.id   AF-A0A345CRM5-F1
#
_cell.length_a   1.000
_cell.length_b   1.000
_cell.length_c   1.000
_cell.angle_alpha   90.00
_cell.angle_beta   90.00
_cell.angle_gamma   90.00
#
_symmetry.space_group_name_H-M   'P 1'
#
loop_
_entity.id
_entity.type
_entity.pdbx_description
1 polymer ?
#
loop_
_entity_poly.entity_id
_entity_poly.type
_entity_poly.pdbx_seq_one_letter_code
_entity_poly.pdbx_strand_id
1 'polypeptide(L)'
;MSETTELAVLEIKPEQAPTLYVPNGLDSYLEHIRSMAKETPDVTTAKGRDRIGSLARQVASSKKAIEEPGRAYLKRLKEAVKPAEDELRRFTRECDAIRDSILAPRAEWEAEQERIKAEEQMIAWHTEALEMNATHDKAAAERFEADHELALLMNKDIDRERAEAKAEAERQRIAHEEELKRQSVEQAKQEAEAAAKREADLKAAAELAERNRIEAQERAEREARKAQVRVARQAQEAREQEAIAAERRKAEQAESAQLAEEKRVADEAAARAANERHRKAIGADVVKALMEHAGLNREQAIATLAALKDNKIPHTAINY
;
A
#
# COMPACT_ATOMS: atom_id res chain seq x y z
N MET A 1 152.13 14.84 63.19
CA MET A 1 151.71 15.59 61.98
C MET A 1 150.36 15.04 61.56
N SER A 2 149.30 15.55 62.16
CA SER A 2 147.91 15.18 61.87
C SER A 2 147.42 16.06 60.72
N GLU A 3 147.43 15.52 59.51
CA GLU A 3 146.78 16.15 58.37
C GLU A 3 145.28 16.21 58.63
N THR A 4 144.80 17.41 58.88
CA THR A 4 143.39 17.78 58.75
C THR A 4 143.02 17.69 57.28
N THR A 5 142.48 16.55 56.84
CA THR A 5 141.65 16.45 55.64
C THR A 5 140.39 17.29 55.84
N GLU A 6 140.53 18.59 55.64
CA GLU A 6 139.43 19.52 55.48
C GLU A 6 138.60 19.10 54.27
N LEU A 7 137.27 19.23 54.41
CA LEU A 7 136.26 18.89 53.42
C LEU A 7 136.60 19.48 52.03
N ALA A 8 137.25 18.69 51.18
CA ALA A 8 137.09 18.84 49.75
C ALA A 8 135.62 18.51 49.46
N VAL A 9 134.89 19.52 49.02
CA VAL A 9 133.64 19.37 48.28
C VAL A 9 133.88 18.30 47.21
N LEU A 10 133.31 17.11 47.43
CA LEU A 10 133.42 15.97 46.53
C LEU A 10 132.65 16.27 45.24
N GLU A 11 133.29 17.00 44.34
CA GLU A 11 132.79 17.19 42.98
C GLU A 11 132.95 15.85 42.24
N ILE A 12 131.89 15.05 42.19
CA ILE A 12 131.89 13.78 41.45
C ILE A 12 132.03 14.09 39.97
N LYS A 13 133.17 13.73 39.38
CA LYS A 13 133.38 13.89 37.94
C LYS A 13 132.44 12.95 37.17
N PRO A 14 131.90 13.37 36.01
CA PRO A 14 131.02 12.53 35.21
C PRO A 14 131.59 11.15 34.84
N GLU A 15 132.92 11.03 34.73
CA GLU A 15 133.61 9.76 34.43
C GLU A 15 133.61 8.76 35.59
N GLN A 16 133.43 9.23 36.82
CA GLN A 16 133.35 8.38 38.02
C GLN A 16 131.93 7.85 38.25
N ALA A 17 130.93 8.44 37.58
CA ALA A 17 129.52 8.11 37.75
C ALA A 17 129.20 6.62 37.45
N PRO A 18 129.72 5.98 36.39
CA PRO A 18 129.44 4.56 36.11
C PRO A 18 129.94 3.60 37.19
N THR A 19 131.01 3.94 37.92
CA THR A 19 131.58 3.11 38.99
C THR A 19 130.95 3.40 40.35
N LEU A 20 130.49 4.64 40.59
CA LEU A 20 129.92 5.06 41.86
C LEU A 20 128.42 4.78 41.98
N TYR A 21 127.64 4.99 40.91
CA TYR A 21 126.17 4.77 40.93
C TYR A 21 125.81 3.33 40.56
N VAL A 22 126.43 2.38 41.24
CA VAL A 22 126.15 0.94 41.20
C VAL A 22 125.61 0.50 42.56
N PRO A 23 125.04 -0.71 42.69
CA PRO A 23 124.65 -1.23 44.00
C PRO A 23 125.82 -1.15 44.99
N ASN A 24 125.60 -0.48 46.13
CA ASN A 24 126.58 -0.26 47.20
C ASN A 24 127.82 0.58 46.84
N GLY A 25 127.86 1.22 45.66
CA GLY A 25 129.02 2.02 45.21
C GLY A 25 129.24 3.33 45.97
N LEU A 26 128.26 3.77 46.77
CA LEU A 26 128.31 5.01 47.56
C LEU A 26 128.61 4.78 49.06
N ASP A 27 128.85 3.53 49.47
CA ASP A 27 128.98 3.17 50.89
C ASP A 27 130.17 3.87 51.57
N SER A 28 131.28 4.06 50.86
CA SER A 28 132.44 4.80 51.37
C SER A 28 132.10 6.26 51.72
N TYR A 29 131.27 6.92 50.92
CA TYR A 29 130.78 8.28 51.19
C TYR A 29 129.82 8.30 52.38
N LEU A 30 128.96 7.28 52.51
CA LEU A 30 128.05 7.14 53.64
C LEU A 30 128.81 6.88 54.95
N GLU A 31 129.85 6.05 54.93
CA GLU A 31 130.72 5.82 56.08
C GLU A 31 131.44 7.09 56.51
N HIS A 32 131.94 7.88 55.57
CA HIS A 32 132.55 9.17 55.86
C HIS A 32 131.55 10.15 56.49
N ILE A 33 130.34 10.26 55.93
CA ILE A 33 129.24 11.08 56.50
C ILE A 33 128.86 10.62 57.91
N ARG A 34 128.77 9.30 58.13
CA ARG A 34 128.51 8.72 59.46
C ARG A 34 129.63 9.04 60.43
N SER A 35 130.88 9.03 59.99
CA SER A 35 132.03 9.38 60.84
C SER A 35 131.99 10.85 61.28
N MET A 36 131.63 11.78 60.38
CA MET A 36 131.42 13.20 60.72
C MET A 36 130.25 13.39 61.70
N ALA A 37 129.19 12.59 61.56
CA ALA A 37 128.03 12.64 62.45
C ALA A 37 128.28 12.05 63.86
N LYS A 38 129.44 11.42 64.12
CA LYS A 38 129.81 10.92 65.46
C LYS A 38 130.34 12.00 66.39
N GLU A 39 130.69 13.19 65.87
CA GLU A 39 131.03 14.34 66.70
C GLU A 39 129.77 14.74 67.50
N THR A 40 129.87 14.80 68.84
CA THR A 40 128.78 15.26 69.72
C THR A 40 129.18 16.60 70.35
N PRO A 41 128.86 17.74 69.71
CA PRO A 41 129.16 19.05 70.28
C PRO A 41 128.33 19.36 71.53
N ASP A 42 128.90 20.12 72.46
CA ASP A 42 128.23 20.51 73.72
C ASP A 42 127.09 21.51 73.48
N VAL A 43 125.84 21.05 73.69
CA VAL A 43 124.60 21.81 73.52
C VAL A 43 124.43 22.99 74.48
N THR A 44 125.16 22.99 75.60
CA THR A 44 125.06 24.05 76.61
C THR A 44 125.76 25.33 76.15
N THR A 45 126.75 25.22 75.26
CA THR A 45 127.47 26.36 74.69
C THR A 45 126.83 26.85 73.38
N ALA A 46 126.88 28.16 73.11
CA ALA A 46 126.43 28.70 71.82
C ALA A 46 127.24 28.13 70.65
N LYS A 47 128.57 28.01 70.81
CA LYS A 47 129.47 27.44 69.80
C LYS A 47 129.13 25.97 69.47
N GLY A 48 128.75 25.16 70.45
CA GLY A 48 128.37 23.77 70.22
C GLY A 48 127.01 23.66 69.49
N ARG A 49 126.04 24.52 69.80
CA ARG A 49 124.78 24.60 69.02
C ARG A 49 125.02 25.02 67.56
N ASP A 50 125.90 25.99 67.33
CA ASP A 50 126.27 26.42 65.97
C ASP A 50 127.03 25.31 65.21
N ARG A 51 127.86 24.52 65.90
CA ARG A 51 128.56 23.35 65.33
C ARG A 51 127.59 22.26 64.91
N ILE A 52 126.55 21.97 65.70
CA ILE A 52 125.48 21.03 65.33
C ILE A 52 124.79 21.47 64.03
N GLY A 53 124.44 22.75 63.92
CA GLY A 53 123.86 23.32 62.70
C GLY A 53 124.80 23.23 61.49
N SER A 54 126.11 23.44 61.71
CA SER A 54 127.13 23.35 60.67
C SER A 54 127.34 21.92 60.17
N LEU A 55 127.39 20.93 61.07
CA LEU A 55 127.46 19.51 60.74
C LEU A 55 126.24 19.06 59.92
N ALA A 56 125.03 19.47 60.34
CA ALA A 56 123.81 19.15 59.59
C ALA A 56 123.81 19.75 58.17
N ARG A 57 124.30 21.00 58.01
CA ARG A 57 124.45 21.62 56.68
C ARG A 57 125.49 20.91 55.82
N GLN A 58 126.60 20.44 56.41
CA GLN A 58 127.60 19.67 55.69
C GLN A 58 127.03 18.35 55.17
N VAL A 59 126.27 17.61 55.99
CA VAL A 59 125.57 16.39 55.53
C VAL A 59 124.60 16.69 54.40
N ALA A 60 123.79 17.76 54.52
CA ALA A 60 122.86 18.16 53.47
C ALA A 60 123.56 18.56 52.15
N SER A 61 124.68 19.28 52.24
CA SER A 61 125.49 19.66 51.08
C SER A 61 126.14 18.44 50.42
N SER A 62 126.67 17.51 51.21
CA SER A 62 127.27 16.27 50.70
C SER A 62 126.23 15.38 50.02
N LYS A 63 125.01 15.28 50.58
CA LYS A 63 123.88 14.59 49.92
C LYS A 63 123.62 15.20 48.55
N LYS A 64 123.47 16.53 48.48
CA LYS A 64 123.18 17.24 47.23
C LYS A 64 124.27 17.05 46.19
N ALA A 65 125.54 17.14 46.60
CA ALA A 65 126.71 16.95 45.72
C ALA A 65 126.80 15.54 45.11
N ILE A 66 126.26 14.52 45.78
CA ILE A 66 126.19 13.14 45.25
C ILE A 66 124.91 12.93 44.43
N GLU A 67 123.78 13.53 44.83
CA GLU A 67 122.50 13.30 44.15
C GLU A 67 122.42 13.97 42.76
N GLU A 68 122.90 15.20 42.62
CA GLU A 68 122.79 15.96 41.36
C GLU A 68 123.55 15.31 40.18
N PRO A 69 124.83 14.88 40.33
CA PRO A 69 125.53 14.16 39.28
C PRO A 69 124.92 12.79 38.98
N GLY A 70 124.37 12.10 39.99
CA GLY A 70 123.64 10.85 39.80
C GLY A 70 122.38 11.01 38.95
N ARG A 71 121.59 12.06 39.20
CA ARG A 71 120.41 12.39 38.37
C ARG A 71 120.82 12.74 36.93
N ALA A 72 121.91 13.48 36.74
CA ALA A 72 122.44 13.79 35.41
C ALA A 72 122.92 12.54 34.67
N TYR A 73 123.57 11.60 35.36
CA TYR A 73 123.98 10.32 34.81
C TYR A 73 122.78 9.44 34.40
N LEU A 74 121.76 9.33 35.25
CA LEU A 74 120.51 8.61 34.93
C LEU A 74 119.80 9.19 33.71
N LYS A 75 119.80 10.52 33.55
CA LYS A 75 119.24 11.18 32.38
C LYS A 75 119.99 10.77 31.11
N ARG A 76 121.33 10.79 31.12
CA ARG A 76 122.15 10.34 29.98
C ARG A 76 121.94 8.88 29.63
N LEU A 77 121.84 7.99 30.63
CA LEU A 77 121.56 6.57 30.39
C LEU A 77 120.20 6.37 29.71
N LYS A 78 119.16 7.05 30.18
CA LYS A 78 117.82 7.00 29.56
C LYS A 78 117.82 7.59 28.15
N GLU A 79 118.54 8.68 27.93
CA GLU A 79 118.69 9.28 26.59
C GLU A 79 119.41 8.35 25.63
N ALA A 80 120.40 7.58 26.09
CA ALA A 80 121.09 6.59 25.26
C ALA A 80 120.21 5.39 24.88
N VAL A 81 119.27 4.99 25.75
CA VAL A 81 118.33 3.88 25.49
C VAL A 81 117.17 4.30 24.59
N LYS A 82 116.79 5.59 24.59
CA LYS A 82 115.64 6.10 23.83
C LYS A 82 115.65 5.78 22.32
N PRO A 83 116.77 5.90 21.57
CA PRO A 83 116.80 5.50 20.16
C PRO A 83 116.49 4.02 19.93
N ALA A 84 116.93 3.13 20.84
CA ALA A 84 116.65 1.70 20.76
C ALA A 84 115.18 1.41 21.06
N GLU A 85 114.58 2.11 22.04
CA GLU A 85 113.14 2.01 22.32
C GLU A 85 112.28 2.52 21.14
N ASP A 86 112.68 3.64 20.54
CA ASP A 86 111.96 4.23 19.41
C ASP A 86 112.06 3.34 18.15
N GLU A 87 113.22 2.73 17.88
CA GLU A 87 113.37 1.77 16.78
C GLU A 87 112.59 0.47 17.04
N LEU A 88 112.59 -0.05 18.28
CA LEU A 88 111.78 -1.22 18.62
C LEU A 88 110.29 -0.94 18.44
N ARG A 89 109.82 0.24 18.86
CA ARG A 89 108.44 0.67 18.64
C ARG A 89 108.11 0.80 17.16
N ARG A 90 109.02 1.35 16.35
CA ARG A 90 108.88 1.42 14.90
C ARG A 90 108.77 0.03 14.30
N PHE A 91 109.69 -0.88 14.64
CA PHE A 91 109.70 -2.25 14.17
C PHE A 91 108.39 -2.98 14.46
N THR A 92 107.89 -2.93 15.70
CA THR A 92 106.61 -3.57 16.05
C THR A 92 105.44 -3.02 15.25
N ARG A 93 105.37 -1.69 15.07
CA ARG A 93 104.31 -1.05 14.26
C ARG A 93 104.36 -1.48 12.80
N GLU A 94 105.55 -1.54 12.22
CA GLU A 94 105.73 -2.02 10.84
C GLU A 94 105.35 -3.50 10.71
N CYS A 95 105.71 -4.34 11.69
CA CYS A 95 105.28 -5.74 11.71
C CYS A 95 103.76 -5.89 11.81
N ASP A 96 103.09 -5.09 12.63
CA ASP A 96 101.62 -5.07 12.72
C ASP A 96 100.99 -4.62 11.39
N ALA A 97 101.53 -3.58 10.76
CA ALA A 97 101.04 -3.11 9.45
C ALA A 97 101.21 -4.18 8.35
N ILE A 98 102.34 -4.90 8.34
CA ILE A 98 102.57 -6.03 7.42
C ILE A 98 101.56 -7.15 7.69
N ARG A 99 101.34 -7.53 8.95
CA ARG A 99 100.32 -8.53 9.32
C ARG A 99 98.94 -8.13 8.81
N ASP A 100 98.55 -6.89 9.05
CA ASP A 100 97.22 -6.41 8.67
C ASP A 100 97.06 -6.36 7.14
N SER A 101 98.11 -5.98 6.40
CA SER A 101 98.13 -6.08 4.94
C SER A 101 98.04 -7.51 4.42
N ILE A 102 98.61 -8.50 5.12
CA ILE A 102 98.48 -9.92 4.76
C ILE A 102 97.04 -10.41 5.03
N LEU A 103 96.39 -9.90 6.07
CA LEU A 103 95.01 -10.26 6.42
C LEU A 103 93.96 -9.54 5.57
N ALA A 104 94.28 -8.36 5.01
CA ALA A 104 93.34 -7.54 4.27
C ALA A 104 92.63 -8.27 3.10
N PRO A 105 93.32 -9.01 2.21
CA PRO A 105 92.65 -9.74 1.13
C PRO A 105 91.64 -10.78 1.64
N ARG A 106 91.91 -11.42 2.78
CA ARG A 106 90.99 -12.37 3.39
C ARG A 106 89.74 -11.66 3.93
N ALA A 107 89.92 -10.54 4.61
CA ALA A 107 88.79 -9.76 5.12
C ALA A 107 87.92 -9.21 3.98
N GLU A 108 88.54 -8.72 2.89
CA GLU A 108 87.83 -8.29 1.69
C GLU A 108 87.06 -9.44 1.03
N TRP A 109 87.67 -10.63 0.94
CA TRP A 109 86.99 -11.81 0.41
C TRP A 109 85.82 -12.26 1.29
N GLU A 110 85.97 -12.27 2.62
CA GLU A 110 84.89 -12.59 3.55
C GLU A 110 83.71 -11.60 3.41
N ALA A 111 83.99 -10.31 3.29
CA ALA A 111 82.97 -9.28 3.06
C ALA A 111 82.28 -9.43 1.70
N GLU A 112 83.02 -9.78 0.65
CA GLU A 112 82.46 -10.08 -0.67
C GLU A 112 81.56 -11.32 -0.64
N GLN A 113 81.96 -12.37 0.08
CA GLN A 113 81.13 -13.56 0.27
C GLN A 113 79.83 -13.26 1.02
N GLU A 114 79.88 -12.38 2.02
CA GLU A 114 78.65 -11.91 2.69
C GLU A 114 77.74 -11.13 1.74
N ARG A 115 78.30 -10.27 0.88
CA ARG A 115 77.54 -9.55 -0.14
C ARG A 115 76.89 -10.51 -1.16
N ILE A 116 77.65 -11.46 -1.68
CA ILE A 116 77.15 -12.48 -2.63
C ILE A 116 76.02 -13.28 -1.98
N LYS A 117 76.19 -13.75 -0.74
CA LYS A 117 75.13 -14.47 -0.02
C LYS A 117 73.88 -13.62 0.18
N ALA A 118 74.03 -12.33 0.50
CA ALA A 118 72.90 -11.43 0.62
C ALA A 118 72.18 -11.22 -0.72
N GLU A 119 72.93 -11.08 -1.82
CA GLU A 119 72.37 -10.96 -3.17
C GLU A 119 71.67 -12.26 -3.61
N GLU A 120 72.27 -13.42 -3.36
CA GLU A 120 71.66 -14.74 -3.61
C GLU A 120 70.36 -14.93 -2.82
N GLN A 121 70.32 -14.49 -1.56
CA GLN A 121 69.09 -14.50 -0.75
C GLN A 121 68.02 -13.59 -1.34
N MET A 122 68.38 -12.39 -1.80
CA MET A 122 67.44 -11.48 -2.46
C MET A 122 66.92 -12.06 -3.77
N ILE A 123 67.77 -12.70 -4.56
CA ILE A 123 67.37 -13.41 -5.79
C ILE A 123 66.42 -14.56 -5.45
N ALA A 124 66.73 -15.36 -4.42
CA ALA A 124 65.86 -16.45 -3.96
C ALA A 124 64.47 -15.92 -3.58
N TRP A 125 64.39 -14.88 -2.75
CA TRP A 125 63.10 -14.25 -2.42
C TRP A 125 62.38 -13.66 -3.63
N HIS A 126 63.11 -13.07 -4.57
CA HIS A 126 62.51 -12.55 -5.80
C HIS A 126 61.91 -13.68 -6.66
N THR A 127 62.63 -14.79 -6.82
CA THR A 127 62.13 -15.96 -7.56
C THR A 127 60.92 -16.59 -6.89
N GLU A 128 60.93 -16.77 -5.58
CA GLU A 128 59.77 -17.26 -4.81
C GLU A 128 58.57 -16.31 -4.96
N ALA A 129 58.79 -15.00 -4.90
CA ALA A 129 57.72 -14.02 -5.10
C ALA A 129 57.12 -14.05 -6.52
N LEU A 130 57.96 -14.27 -7.55
CA LEU A 130 57.49 -14.43 -8.93
C LEU A 130 56.65 -15.71 -9.09
N GLU A 131 57.07 -16.82 -8.48
CA GLU A 131 56.30 -18.06 -8.48
C GLU A 131 54.95 -17.88 -7.79
N MET A 132 54.93 -17.25 -6.61
CA MET A 132 53.69 -16.94 -5.90
C MET A 132 52.76 -16.06 -6.73
N ASN A 133 53.28 -14.99 -7.35
CA ASN A 133 52.49 -14.13 -8.23
C ASN A 133 51.91 -14.92 -9.41
N ALA A 134 52.70 -15.77 -10.07
CA ALA A 134 52.21 -16.59 -11.17
C ALA A 134 51.08 -17.54 -10.75
N THR A 135 51.15 -18.11 -9.53
CA THR A 135 50.07 -18.94 -9.00
C THR A 135 48.82 -18.11 -8.70
N HIS A 136 48.98 -16.89 -8.20
CA HIS A 136 47.89 -15.97 -7.90
C HIS A 136 47.18 -15.50 -9.18
N ASP A 137 47.95 -15.15 -10.22
CA ASP A 137 47.43 -14.73 -11.52
C ASP A 137 46.66 -15.88 -12.19
N LYS A 138 47.20 -17.10 -12.12
CA LYS A 138 46.50 -18.29 -12.64
C LYS A 138 45.19 -18.53 -11.90
N ALA A 139 45.20 -18.48 -10.56
CA ALA A 139 43.98 -18.64 -9.76
C ALA A 139 42.95 -17.53 -10.03
N ALA A 140 43.40 -16.30 -10.27
CA ALA A 140 42.53 -15.19 -10.64
C ALA A 140 41.89 -15.42 -12.02
N ALA A 141 42.65 -15.91 -13.00
CA ALA A 141 42.12 -16.26 -14.32
C ALA A 141 41.09 -17.39 -14.24
N GLU A 142 41.38 -18.46 -13.51
CA GLU A 142 40.44 -19.58 -13.31
C GLU A 142 39.13 -19.13 -12.62
N ARG A 143 39.23 -18.24 -11.63
CA ARG A 143 38.04 -17.64 -10.99
C ARG A 143 37.24 -16.77 -11.94
N PHE A 144 37.93 -15.94 -12.73
CA PHE A 144 37.26 -15.08 -13.72
C PHE A 144 36.48 -15.91 -14.75
N GLU A 145 37.07 -16.99 -15.27
CA GLU A 145 36.39 -17.90 -16.19
C GLU A 145 35.18 -18.57 -15.53
N ALA A 146 35.32 -19.07 -14.29
CA ALA A 146 34.23 -19.70 -13.56
C ALA A 146 33.07 -18.71 -13.27
N ASP A 147 33.39 -17.49 -12.85
CA ASP A 147 32.41 -16.43 -12.60
C ASP A 147 31.72 -16.00 -13.90
N HIS A 148 32.44 -15.97 -15.02
CA HIS A 148 31.88 -15.67 -16.33
C HIS A 148 30.88 -16.74 -16.79
N GLU A 149 31.25 -18.02 -16.69
CA GLU A 149 30.36 -19.14 -17.02
C GLU A 149 29.09 -19.13 -16.15
N LEU A 150 29.25 -18.86 -14.85
CA LEU A 150 28.11 -18.72 -13.95
C LEU A 150 27.20 -17.55 -14.36
N ALA A 151 27.77 -16.40 -14.71
CA ALA A 151 27.00 -15.25 -15.18
C ALA A 151 26.22 -15.57 -16.48
N LEU A 152 26.81 -16.31 -17.42
CA LEU A 152 26.12 -16.76 -18.62
C LEU A 152 24.95 -17.70 -18.30
N LEU A 153 25.13 -18.64 -17.38
CA LEU A 153 24.07 -19.54 -16.93
C LEU A 153 22.92 -18.76 -16.27
N MET A 154 23.23 -17.82 -15.38
CA MET A 154 22.24 -16.97 -14.74
C MET A 154 21.47 -16.12 -15.75
N ASN A 155 22.15 -15.56 -16.76
CA ASN A 155 21.47 -14.82 -17.83
C ASN A 155 20.50 -15.72 -18.61
N LYS A 156 20.90 -16.96 -18.90
CA LYS A 156 20.03 -17.93 -19.57
C LYS A 156 18.78 -18.26 -18.74
N ASP A 157 18.93 -18.42 -17.42
CA ASP A 157 17.80 -18.67 -16.53
C ASP A 157 16.87 -17.45 -16.44
N ILE A 158 17.42 -16.24 -16.33
CA ILE A 158 16.64 -14.99 -16.36
C ILE A 158 15.88 -14.85 -17.68
N ASP A 159 16.51 -15.16 -18.81
CA ASP A 159 15.85 -15.09 -20.11
C ASP A 159 14.75 -16.14 -20.26
N ARG A 160 14.94 -17.34 -19.69
CA ARG A 160 13.88 -18.36 -19.58
C ARG A 160 12.72 -17.86 -18.73
N GLU A 161 12.97 -17.33 -17.54
CA GLU A 161 11.94 -16.78 -16.67
C GLU A 161 11.17 -15.64 -17.35
N ARG A 162 11.86 -14.76 -18.09
CA ARG A 162 11.22 -13.71 -18.89
C ARG A 162 10.35 -14.29 -20.01
N ALA A 163 10.78 -15.36 -20.66
CA ALA A 163 10.00 -16.03 -21.69
C ALA A 163 8.75 -16.71 -21.09
N GLU A 164 8.90 -17.39 -19.96
CA GLU A 164 7.80 -18.02 -19.21
C GLU A 164 6.80 -16.97 -18.71
N ALA A 165 7.27 -15.85 -18.15
CA ALA A 165 6.41 -14.75 -17.72
C ALA A 165 5.63 -14.12 -18.88
N LYS A 166 6.27 -13.96 -20.06
CA LYS A 166 5.58 -13.51 -21.27
C LYS A 166 4.52 -14.51 -21.73
N ALA A 167 4.85 -15.79 -21.74
CA ALA A 167 3.91 -16.85 -22.11
C ALA A 167 2.72 -16.92 -21.15
N GLU A 168 2.94 -16.76 -19.85
CA GLU A 168 1.89 -16.74 -18.83
C GLU A 168 1.00 -15.49 -18.99
N ALA A 169 1.59 -14.32 -19.22
CA ALA A 169 0.83 -13.11 -19.51
C ALA A 169 -0.02 -13.26 -20.78
N GLU A 170 0.48 -13.93 -21.82
CA GLU A 170 -0.29 -14.24 -23.02
C GLU A 170 -1.44 -15.21 -22.74
N ARG A 171 -1.20 -16.27 -21.96
CA ARG A 171 -2.26 -17.20 -21.51
C ARG A 171 -3.35 -16.48 -20.73
N GLN A 172 -2.99 -15.57 -19.83
CA GLN A 172 -3.94 -14.77 -19.07
C GLN A 172 -4.74 -13.83 -19.99
N ARG A 173 -4.10 -13.23 -21.00
CA ARG A 173 -4.82 -12.42 -22.01
C ARG A 173 -5.83 -13.25 -22.80
N ILE A 174 -5.44 -14.43 -23.26
CA ILE A 174 -6.32 -15.33 -24.00
C ILE A 174 -7.49 -15.76 -23.11
N ALA A 175 -7.22 -16.19 -21.87
CA ALA A 175 -8.25 -16.59 -20.91
C ALA A 175 -9.23 -15.44 -20.60
N HIS A 176 -8.72 -14.21 -20.44
CA HIS A 176 -9.57 -13.03 -20.23
C HIS A 176 -10.41 -12.72 -21.48
N GLU A 177 -9.85 -12.84 -22.69
CA GLU A 177 -10.60 -12.63 -23.92
C GLU A 177 -11.69 -13.70 -24.12
N GLU A 178 -11.39 -14.97 -23.80
CA GLU A 178 -12.37 -16.05 -23.81
C GLU A 178 -13.47 -15.84 -22.77
N GLU A 179 -13.12 -15.39 -21.56
CA GLU A 179 -14.09 -15.06 -20.52
C GLU A 179 -14.98 -13.89 -20.95
N LEU A 180 -14.41 -12.84 -21.56
CA LEU A 180 -15.19 -11.74 -22.11
C LEU A 180 -16.14 -12.19 -23.23
N LYS A 181 -15.69 -13.14 -24.09
CA LYS A 181 -16.56 -13.77 -25.10
C LYS A 181 -17.67 -14.61 -24.47
N ARG A 182 -17.39 -15.34 -23.38
CA ARG A 182 -18.41 -16.09 -22.64
C ARG A 182 -19.42 -15.14 -22.01
N GLN A 183 -18.95 -14.09 -21.36
CA GLN A 183 -19.81 -13.08 -20.75
C GLN A 183 -20.66 -12.35 -21.78
N SER A 184 -20.12 -12.02 -22.96
CA SER A 184 -20.93 -11.41 -24.02
C SER A 184 -21.97 -12.37 -24.60
N VAL A 185 -21.65 -13.65 -24.76
CA VAL A 185 -22.62 -14.69 -25.15
C VAL A 185 -23.67 -14.89 -24.07
N GLU A 186 -23.29 -14.89 -22.80
CA GLU A 186 -24.20 -15.07 -21.68
C GLU A 186 -25.09 -13.84 -21.47
N GLN A 187 -24.54 -12.63 -21.60
CA GLN A 187 -25.31 -11.39 -21.64
C GLN A 187 -26.28 -11.40 -22.82
N ALA A 188 -25.85 -11.79 -24.02
CA ALA A 188 -26.75 -11.92 -25.17
C ALA A 188 -27.87 -12.95 -24.93
N LYS A 189 -27.58 -14.07 -24.24
CA LYS A 189 -28.60 -15.04 -23.84
C LYS A 189 -29.55 -14.47 -22.79
N GLN A 190 -29.05 -13.79 -21.77
CA GLN A 190 -29.86 -13.15 -20.74
C GLN A 190 -30.71 -12.03 -21.31
N GLU A 191 -30.19 -11.23 -22.24
CA GLU A 191 -30.94 -10.21 -22.96
C GLU A 191 -31.99 -10.84 -23.88
N ALA A 192 -31.68 -11.93 -24.57
CA ALA A 192 -32.65 -12.69 -25.38
C ALA A 192 -33.75 -13.32 -24.51
N GLU A 193 -33.40 -13.88 -23.35
CA GLU A 193 -34.37 -14.45 -22.40
C GLU A 193 -35.20 -13.34 -21.75
N ALA A 194 -34.61 -12.20 -21.40
CA ALA A 194 -35.32 -11.03 -20.91
C ALA A 194 -36.24 -10.43 -21.97
N ALA A 195 -35.81 -10.40 -23.24
CA ALA A 195 -36.64 -9.98 -24.37
C ALA A 195 -37.79 -10.97 -24.60
N ALA A 196 -37.54 -12.28 -24.53
CA ALA A 196 -38.58 -13.30 -24.63
C ALA A 196 -39.57 -13.25 -23.46
N LYS A 197 -39.10 -12.99 -22.24
CA LYS A 197 -39.96 -12.74 -21.06
C LYS A 197 -40.78 -11.48 -21.24
N ARG A 198 -40.19 -10.37 -21.70
CA ARG A 198 -40.93 -9.14 -22.02
C ARG A 198 -41.97 -9.37 -23.12
N GLU A 199 -41.65 -10.15 -24.15
CA GLU A 199 -42.61 -10.49 -25.20
C GLU A 199 -43.73 -11.40 -24.68
N ALA A 200 -43.41 -12.36 -23.82
CA ALA A 200 -44.39 -13.21 -23.15
C ALA A 200 -45.29 -12.42 -22.19
N ASP A 201 -44.73 -11.49 -21.43
CA ASP A 201 -45.48 -10.59 -20.53
C ASP A 201 -46.36 -9.64 -21.32
N LEU A 202 -45.88 -9.11 -22.47
CA LEU A 202 -46.70 -8.30 -23.38
C LEU A 202 -47.82 -9.11 -24.02
N LYS A 203 -47.57 -10.37 -24.42
CA LYS A 203 -48.61 -11.27 -24.93
C LYS A 203 -49.61 -11.66 -23.86
N ALA A 204 -49.17 -11.94 -22.63
CA ALA A 204 -50.03 -12.24 -21.50
C ALA A 204 -50.87 -11.02 -21.11
N ALA A 205 -50.30 -9.81 -21.15
CA ALA A 205 -51.03 -8.56 -20.94
C ALA A 205 -52.03 -8.29 -22.06
N ALA A 206 -51.68 -8.57 -23.32
CA ALA A 206 -52.58 -8.45 -24.47
C ALA A 206 -53.72 -9.48 -24.39
N GLU A 207 -53.43 -10.73 -24.02
CA GLU A 207 -54.43 -11.78 -23.83
C GLU A 207 -55.34 -11.47 -22.64
N LEU A 208 -54.80 -10.95 -21.54
CA LEU A 208 -55.60 -10.48 -20.41
C LEU A 208 -56.49 -9.29 -20.81
N ALA A 209 -55.97 -8.36 -21.63
CA ALA A 209 -56.75 -7.25 -22.16
C ALA A 209 -57.85 -7.73 -23.12
N GLU A 210 -57.58 -8.75 -23.94
CA GLU A 210 -58.57 -9.37 -24.82
C GLU A 210 -59.64 -10.13 -24.03
N ARG A 211 -59.24 -10.96 -23.05
CA ARG A 211 -60.16 -11.62 -22.11
C ARG A 211 -61.02 -10.61 -21.36
N ASN A 212 -60.43 -9.50 -20.89
CA ASN A 212 -61.20 -8.43 -20.26
C ASN A 212 -62.18 -7.74 -21.22
N ARG A 213 -61.82 -7.58 -22.51
CA ARG A 213 -62.76 -7.08 -23.53
C ARG A 213 -63.88 -8.05 -23.82
N ILE A 214 -63.57 -9.34 -23.94
CA ILE A 214 -64.57 -10.40 -24.15
C ILE A 214 -65.49 -10.50 -22.94
N GLU A 215 -64.96 -10.51 -21.72
CA GLU A 215 -65.78 -10.50 -20.50
C GLU A 215 -66.61 -9.23 -20.37
N ALA A 216 -66.10 -8.06 -20.79
CA ALA A 216 -66.87 -6.82 -20.83
C ALA A 216 -67.98 -6.90 -21.89
N GLN A 217 -67.72 -7.49 -23.06
CA GLN A 217 -68.73 -7.74 -24.09
C GLN A 217 -69.78 -8.76 -23.63
N GLU A 218 -69.39 -9.85 -22.99
CA GLU A 218 -70.31 -10.83 -22.43
C GLU A 218 -71.11 -10.26 -21.25
N ARG A 219 -70.51 -9.36 -20.45
CA ARG A 219 -71.25 -8.62 -19.42
C ARG A 219 -72.26 -7.67 -20.07
N ALA A 220 -71.87 -6.93 -21.10
CA ALA A 220 -72.78 -6.06 -21.87
C ALA A 220 -73.90 -6.87 -22.55
N GLU A 221 -73.61 -8.05 -23.12
CA GLU A 221 -74.62 -8.92 -23.73
C GLU A 221 -75.53 -9.56 -22.67
N ARG A 222 -75.00 -9.98 -21.51
CA ARG A 222 -75.81 -10.45 -20.38
C ARG A 222 -76.69 -9.35 -19.81
N GLU A 223 -76.21 -8.11 -19.73
CA GLU A 223 -77.01 -6.96 -19.31
C GLU A 223 -78.07 -6.62 -20.35
N ALA A 224 -77.76 -6.67 -21.65
CA ALA A 224 -78.72 -6.49 -22.74
C ALA A 224 -79.79 -7.59 -22.73
N ARG A 225 -79.41 -8.87 -22.54
CA ARG A 225 -80.35 -9.99 -22.38
C ARG A 225 -81.20 -9.84 -21.12
N LYS A 226 -80.60 -9.45 -19.98
CA LYS A 226 -81.36 -9.17 -18.75
C LYS A 226 -82.33 -8.00 -18.93
N ALA A 227 -81.95 -6.96 -19.68
CA ALA A 227 -82.82 -5.86 -20.03
C ALA A 227 -83.97 -6.31 -20.96
N GLN A 228 -83.69 -7.15 -21.96
CA GLN A 228 -84.72 -7.75 -22.82
C GLN A 228 -85.68 -8.67 -22.05
N VAL A 229 -85.17 -9.48 -21.12
CA VAL A 229 -86.01 -10.31 -20.23
C VAL A 229 -86.84 -9.44 -19.29
N ARG A 230 -86.32 -8.30 -18.82
CA ARG A 230 -87.09 -7.32 -18.04
C ARG A 230 -88.20 -6.68 -18.87
N VAL A 231 -87.92 -6.30 -20.12
CA VAL A 231 -88.93 -5.75 -21.04
C VAL A 231 -89.98 -6.80 -21.39
N ALA A 232 -89.59 -8.06 -21.61
CA ALA A 232 -90.52 -9.16 -21.84
C ALA A 232 -91.39 -9.46 -20.60
N ARG A 233 -90.81 -9.44 -19.40
CA ARG A 233 -91.52 -9.62 -18.13
C ARG A 233 -92.49 -8.46 -17.85
N GLN A 234 -92.09 -7.22 -18.12
CA GLN A 234 -92.96 -6.05 -18.01
C GLN A 234 -94.09 -6.10 -19.06
N ALA A 235 -93.83 -6.60 -20.27
CA ALA A 235 -94.88 -6.83 -21.27
C ALA A 235 -95.84 -7.97 -20.90
N GLN A 236 -95.39 -8.96 -20.12
CA GLN A 236 -96.21 -10.07 -19.64
C GLN A 236 -97.03 -9.70 -18.40
N GLU A 237 -96.46 -8.93 -17.47
CA GLU A 237 -97.18 -8.32 -16.34
C GLU A 237 -98.23 -7.30 -16.82
N ALA A 238 -97.94 -6.53 -17.88
CA ALA A 238 -98.94 -5.65 -18.52
C ALA A 238 -100.10 -6.42 -19.17
N ARG A 239 -99.84 -7.61 -19.76
CA ARG A 239 -100.88 -8.47 -20.34
C ARG A 239 -101.75 -9.16 -19.28
N GLU A 240 -101.18 -9.52 -18.12
CA GLU A 240 -101.96 -10.05 -16.99
C GLU A 240 -102.83 -8.96 -16.33
N GLN A 241 -102.31 -7.73 -16.21
CA GLN A 241 -103.10 -6.58 -15.72
C GLN A 241 -104.24 -6.22 -16.67
N GLU A 242 -104.04 -6.35 -17.99
CA GLU A 242 -105.07 -6.10 -19.01
C GLU A 242 -106.14 -7.21 -19.03
N ALA A 243 -105.79 -8.46 -18.76
CA ALA A 243 -106.74 -9.57 -18.61
C ALA A 243 -107.62 -9.43 -17.37
N ILE A 244 -107.05 -8.99 -16.23
CA ILE A 244 -107.80 -8.76 -14.99
C ILE A 244 -108.70 -7.51 -15.08
N ALA A 245 -108.28 -6.48 -15.84
CA ALA A 245 -109.11 -5.30 -16.13
C ALA A 245 -110.26 -5.60 -17.12
N ALA A 246 -110.07 -6.52 -18.06
CA ALA A 246 -111.10 -6.95 -19.01
C ALA A 246 -112.19 -7.82 -18.35
N GLU A 247 -111.85 -8.58 -17.31
CA GLU A 247 -112.82 -9.39 -16.54
C GLU A 247 -113.71 -8.53 -15.63
N ARG A 248 -113.15 -7.49 -15.00
CA ARG A 248 -113.94 -6.52 -14.20
C ARG A 248 -114.88 -5.66 -15.05
N ARG A 249 -114.48 -5.28 -16.27
CA ARG A 249 -115.36 -4.56 -17.22
C ARG A 249 -116.52 -5.41 -17.75
N LYS A 250 -116.36 -6.74 -17.86
CA LYS A 250 -117.46 -7.64 -18.26
C LYS A 250 -118.47 -7.89 -17.12
N ALA A 251 -118.04 -7.82 -15.86
CA ALA A 251 -118.93 -7.94 -14.71
C ALA A 251 -119.79 -6.67 -14.50
N GLU A 252 -119.23 -5.46 -14.65
CA GLU A 252 -119.97 -4.20 -14.51
C GLU A 252 -120.95 -3.91 -15.68
N GLN A 253 -120.68 -4.45 -16.88
CA GLN A 253 -121.55 -4.30 -18.05
C GLN A 253 -122.75 -5.27 -18.06
N ALA A 254 -122.71 -6.36 -17.29
CA ALA A 254 -123.83 -7.30 -17.16
C ALA A 254 -124.89 -6.82 -16.16
N GLU A 255 -124.49 -6.10 -15.11
CA GLU A 255 -125.40 -5.60 -14.06
C GLU A 255 -126.13 -4.30 -14.48
N SER A 256 -125.50 -3.46 -15.31
CA SER A 256 -126.10 -2.23 -15.85
C SER A 256 -127.08 -2.46 -17.02
N ALA A 257 -127.03 -3.63 -17.67
CA ALA A 257 -127.94 -4.00 -18.75
C ALA A 257 -129.29 -4.55 -18.23
N GLN A 258 -129.33 -5.18 -17.05
CA GLN A 258 -130.58 -5.70 -16.47
C GLN A 258 -131.45 -4.59 -15.86
N LEU A 259 -130.82 -3.56 -15.27
CA LEU A 259 -131.54 -2.42 -14.67
C LEU A 259 -132.13 -1.44 -15.70
N ALA A 260 -131.69 -1.51 -16.97
CA ALA A 260 -132.17 -0.67 -18.06
C ALA A 260 -133.38 -1.27 -18.81
N GLU A 261 -133.50 -2.61 -18.84
CA GLU A 261 -134.61 -3.30 -19.51
C GLU A 261 -135.90 -3.28 -18.66
N GLU A 262 -135.78 -3.32 -17.33
CA GLU A 262 -136.92 -3.29 -16.40
C GLU A 262 -137.62 -1.91 -16.34
N LYS A 263 -136.91 -0.82 -16.67
CA LYS A 263 -137.49 0.54 -16.76
C LYS A 263 -138.22 0.82 -18.07
N ARG A 264 -137.94 0.06 -19.14
CA ARG A 264 -138.56 0.27 -20.47
C ARG A 264 -139.97 -0.33 -20.58
N VAL A 265 -140.30 -1.35 -19.78
CA VAL A 265 -141.61 -2.03 -19.78
C VAL A 265 -142.67 -1.26 -18.97
N ALA A 266 -142.27 -0.44 -18.00
CA ALA A 266 -143.20 0.35 -17.18
C ALA A 266 -143.73 1.62 -17.91
N ASP A 267 -142.90 2.25 -18.74
CA ASP A 267 -143.23 3.54 -19.36
C ASP A 267 -144.10 3.42 -20.64
N GLU A 268 -144.17 2.23 -21.27
CA GLU A 268 -144.95 2.00 -22.49
C GLU A 268 -146.44 1.62 -22.22
N ALA A 269 -146.78 1.30 -20.96
CA ALA A 269 -148.16 0.99 -20.55
C ALA A 269 -148.99 2.25 -20.17
N ALA A 270 -148.34 3.34 -19.77
CA ALA A 270 -149.01 4.57 -19.33
C ALA A 270 -149.53 5.45 -20.50
N ALA A 271 -148.88 5.41 -21.66
CA ALA A 271 -149.23 6.27 -22.80
C ALA A 271 -150.51 5.83 -23.56
N ARG A 272 -150.91 4.55 -23.47
CA ARG A 272 -152.07 4.01 -24.22
C ARG A 272 -153.43 4.32 -23.58
N ALA A 273 -153.50 4.63 -22.28
CA ALA A 273 -154.76 4.93 -21.59
C ALA A 273 -155.27 6.38 -21.78
N ALA A 274 -154.39 7.32 -22.15
CA ALA A 274 -154.75 8.75 -22.27
C ALA A 274 -155.43 9.10 -23.62
N ASN A 275 -155.07 8.40 -24.70
CA ASN A 275 -155.50 8.75 -26.05
C ASN A 275 -156.96 8.34 -26.36
N GLU A 276 -157.48 7.33 -25.66
CA GLU A 276 -158.84 6.81 -25.86
C GLU A 276 -159.93 7.69 -25.24
N ARG A 277 -159.60 8.44 -24.17
CA ARG A 277 -160.52 9.38 -23.51
C ARG A 277 -160.72 10.67 -24.31
N HIS A 278 -159.67 11.14 -24.99
CA HIS A 278 -159.74 12.39 -25.76
C HIS A 278 -160.68 12.28 -26.98
N ARG A 279 -160.68 11.13 -27.68
CA ARG A 279 -161.56 10.92 -28.85
C ARG A 279 -163.05 10.89 -28.51
N LYS A 280 -163.43 10.35 -27.35
CA LYS A 280 -164.84 10.28 -26.92
C LYS A 280 -165.39 11.66 -26.54
N ALA A 281 -164.56 12.54 -25.98
CA ALA A 281 -164.98 13.89 -25.59
C ALA A 281 -165.32 14.76 -26.82
N ILE A 282 -164.43 14.80 -27.82
CA ILE A 282 -164.62 15.65 -29.02
C ILE A 282 -165.88 15.24 -29.80
N GLY A 283 -166.15 13.95 -29.94
CA GLY A 283 -167.35 13.47 -30.65
C GLY A 283 -168.66 13.88 -29.94
N ALA A 284 -168.67 13.90 -28.61
CA ALA A 284 -169.84 14.32 -27.84
C ALA A 284 -170.11 15.82 -27.99
N ASP A 285 -169.07 16.64 -27.99
CA ASP A 285 -169.19 18.10 -28.15
C ASP A 285 -169.74 18.49 -29.53
N VAL A 286 -169.34 17.82 -30.60
CA VAL A 286 -169.85 18.11 -31.95
C VAL A 286 -171.34 17.74 -32.08
N VAL A 287 -171.77 16.61 -31.51
CA VAL A 287 -173.21 16.24 -31.50
C VAL A 287 -174.01 17.27 -30.68
N LYS A 288 -173.47 17.72 -29.54
CA LYS A 288 -174.13 18.75 -28.72
C LYS A 288 -174.27 20.07 -29.48
N ALA A 289 -173.21 20.53 -30.14
CA ALA A 289 -173.22 21.78 -30.92
C ALA A 289 -174.21 21.72 -32.09
N LEU A 290 -174.32 20.57 -32.78
CA LEU A 290 -175.30 20.35 -33.84
C LEU A 290 -176.75 20.37 -33.32
N MET A 291 -176.98 19.91 -32.08
CA MET A 291 -178.29 20.00 -31.45
C MET A 291 -178.64 21.44 -31.02
N GLU A 292 -177.68 22.17 -30.43
CA GLU A 292 -177.93 23.54 -29.91
C GLU A 292 -178.06 24.60 -31.00
N HIS A 293 -177.24 24.53 -32.06
CA HIS A 293 -177.19 25.62 -33.06
C HIS A 293 -177.90 25.30 -34.38
N ALA A 294 -178.08 24.03 -34.73
CA ALA A 294 -178.75 23.63 -35.97
C ALA A 294 -180.17 23.08 -35.76
N GLY A 295 -180.64 22.96 -34.51
CA GLY A 295 -182.00 22.51 -34.19
C GLY A 295 -182.28 21.05 -34.58
N LEU A 296 -181.25 20.24 -34.80
CA LEU A 296 -181.37 18.85 -35.23
C LEU A 296 -181.73 17.94 -34.06
N ASN A 297 -182.59 16.95 -34.31
CA ASN A 297 -182.84 15.90 -33.33
C ASN A 297 -181.59 14.99 -33.19
N ARG A 298 -181.48 14.26 -32.08
CA ARG A 298 -180.24 13.54 -31.73
C ARG A 298 -179.81 12.51 -32.77
N GLU A 299 -180.76 11.79 -33.38
CA GLU A 299 -180.44 10.82 -34.42
C GLU A 299 -179.91 11.51 -35.68
N GLN A 300 -180.51 12.62 -36.07
CA GLN A 300 -180.04 13.42 -37.18
C GLN A 300 -178.66 14.02 -36.89
N ALA A 301 -178.40 14.54 -35.69
CA ALA A 301 -177.09 15.09 -35.32
C ALA A 301 -175.96 14.03 -35.36
N ILE A 302 -176.25 12.80 -34.92
CA ILE A 302 -175.30 11.67 -35.03
C ILE A 302 -175.09 11.28 -36.49
N ALA A 303 -176.15 11.21 -37.28
CA ALA A 303 -176.05 10.91 -38.71
C ALA A 303 -175.23 11.98 -39.46
N THR A 304 -175.39 13.26 -39.10
CA THR A 304 -174.61 14.36 -39.66
C THR A 304 -173.15 14.32 -39.20
N LEU A 305 -172.87 13.99 -37.93
CA LEU A 305 -171.49 13.76 -37.46
C LEU A 305 -170.85 12.57 -38.19
N ALA A 306 -171.58 11.49 -38.44
CA ALA A 306 -171.08 10.35 -39.20
C ALA A 306 -170.79 10.73 -40.65
N ALA A 307 -171.66 11.50 -41.30
CA ALA A 307 -171.44 12.01 -42.66
C ALA A 307 -170.24 12.97 -42.74
N LEU A 308 -170.01 13.79 -41.69
CA LEU A 308 -168.83 14.65 -41.55
C LEU A 308 -167.55 13.84 -41.32
N LYS A 309 -167.58 12.85 -40.42
CA LYS A 309 -166.46 11.93 -40.17
C LYS A 309 -166.08 11.14 -41.42
N ASP A 310 -167.07 10.72 -42.20
CA ASP A 310 -166.88 9.94 -43.43
C ASP A 310 -166.72 10.83 -44.68
N ASN A 311 -166.57 12.15 -44.53
CA ASN A 311 -166.32 13.14 -45.60
C ASN A 311 -167.33 13.13 -46.77
N LYS A 312 -168.61 12.86 -46.49
CA LYS A 312 -169.65 12.78 -47.53
C LYS A 312 -170.31 14.12 -47.91
N ILE A 313 -169.96 15.20 -47.21
CA ILE A 313 -170.46 16.57 -47.48
C ILE A 313 -169.27 17.44 -47.92
N PRO A 314 -169.16 17.84 -49.19
CA PRO A 314 -168.10 18.75 -49.63
C PRO A 314 -168.38 20.20 -49.21
N HIS A 315 -167.32 20.99 -48.95
CA HIS A 315 -167.36 22.40 -48.52
C HIS A 315 -168.00 22.67 -47.13
N THR A 316 -167.56 21.93 -46.11
CA THR A 316 -168.03 22.04 -44.70
C THR A 316 -167.52 23.27 -43.93
N ALA A 317 -166.84 24.20 -44.61
CA ALA A 317 -166.54 25.54 -44.11
C ALA A 317 -166.65 26.54 -45.28
N ILE A 318 -167.60 27.47 -45.21
CA ILE A 318 -167.79 28.56 -46.17
C ILE A 318 -167.52 29.86 -45.42
N ASN A 319 -166.53 30.63 -45.87
CA ASN A 319 -166.30 32.01 -45.47
C ASN A 319 -166.64 32.91 -46.66
N TYR A 320 -167.51 33.90 -46.42
CA TYR A 320 -168.24 34.75 -47.37
C TYR A 320 -167.47 35.17 -48.63
#